data_AF-A0A7W1PF92-F1
#
_entry.id   AF-A0A7W1PF92-F1
#
_cell.length_a   1.000
_cell.length_b   1.000
_cell.length_c   1.000
_cell.angle_alpha   90.00
_cell.angle_beta   90.00
_cell.angle_gamma   90.00
#
_symmetry.space_group_name_H-M   'P 1'
#
loop_
_entity.id
_entity.type
_entity.pdbx_description
1 polymer ?
#
loop_
_entity_poly.entity_id
_entity_poly.type
_entity_poly.pdbx_seq_one_letter_code
_entity_poly.pdbx_strand_id
1 'polypeptide(L)'
;MPKSKPSVIPGDGAESLSPLDCAMVTADALYRAALDTWHHHERLSRLVGRPTIEIEHRVAREMCSLCDEALGDMLAAYELAAKGMQPDGDEAEAWHKANSLWLASREYLRRHTGCDQLTRRIGSHSADQLGTMVVEFDLEASSVLALKHAAEAYRRTRPGLS
;
A
#
# COMPACT_ATOMS: atom_id res chain seq x y z
N MET A 1 -35.40 11.12 -16.42
CA MET A 1 -34.72 11.56 -15.18
C MET A 1 -33.24 11.20 -15.30
N PRO A 2 -32.30 12.14 -15.19
CA PRO A 2 -30.87 11.82 -15.20
C PRO A 2 -30.51 11.15 -13.87
N LYS A 3 -29.81 10.01 -13.94
CA LYS A 3 -29.37 9.23 -12.78
C LYS A 3 -28.15 9.93 -12.16
N SER A 4 -28.23 10.30 -10.88
CA SER A 4 -27.08 10.82 -10.12
C SER A 4 -25.91 9.84 -10.17
N LYS A 5 -24.73 10.37 -10.47
CA LYS A 5 -23.46 9.63 -10.33
C LYS A 5 -23.21 9.37 -8.84
N PRO A 6 -22.68 8.20 -8.46
CA PRO A 6 -22.34 7.92 -7.07
C PRO A 6 -21.23 8.86 -6.59
N SER A 7 -21.39 9.35 -5.36
CA SER A 7 -20.39 10.12 -4.62
C SER A 7 -19.12 9.29 -4.46
N VAL A 8 -17.99 9.80 -4.95
CA VAL A 8 -16.67 9.20 -4.75
C VAL A 8 -16.06 9.96 -3.57
N ILE A 9 -16.18 9.34 -2.39
CA ILE A 9 -16.33 9.94 -1.06
C ILE A 9 -15.13 10.79 -0.61
N PRO A 10 -15.40 12.01 -0.09
CA PRO A 10 -14.89 12.47 1.20
C PRO A 10 -16.04 12.48 2.22
N GLY A 11 -15.71 12.29 3.51
CA GLY A 11 -16.66 12.02 4.60
C GLY A 11 -17.92 12.90 4.61
N ASP A 12 -18.99 12.30 5.13
CA ASP A 12 -20.36 12.84 5.25
C ASP A 12 -20.35 14.35 5.61
N GLY A 13 -20.48 15.22 4.60
CA GLY A 13 -20.55 16.68 4.78
C GLY A 13 -19.60 17.57 3.96
N ALA A 14 -18.70 17.04 3.12
CA ALA A 14 -17.80 17.88 2.33
C ALA A 14 -18.45 18.50 1.07
N GLU A 15 -18.12 19.78 0.78
CA GLU A 15 -18.37 20.43 -0.52
C GLU A 15 -17.90 19.53 -1.68
N SER A 16 -18.54 19.65 -2.85
CA SER A 16 -18.17 18.84 -4.01
C SER A 16 -16.74 19.16 -4.46
N LEU A 17 -15.80 18.29 -4.10
CA LEU A 17 -14.41 18.36 -4.54
C LEU A 17 -14.31 18.23 -6.07
N SER A 18 -13.30 18.88 -6.67
CA SER A 18 -12.97 18.61 -8.06
C SER A 18 -12.47 17.15 -8.21
N PRO A 19 -12.53 16.55 -9.43
CA PRO A 19 -11.99 15.21 -9.65
C PRO A 19 -10.52 15.07 -9.25
N LEU A 20 -9.72 16.12 -9.48
CA LEU A 20 -8.32 16.14 -9.08
C LEU A 20 -8.16 16.19 -7.58
N ASP A 21 -8.89 17.05 -6.88
CA ASP A 21 -8.84 17.12 -5.42
C ASP A 21 -9.25 15.78 -4.79
N CYS A 22 -10.26 15.10 -5.35
CA CYS A 22 -10.66 13.76 -4.93
C CYS A 22 -9.52 12.74 -5.11
N ALA A 23 -8.85 12.74 -6.27
CA ALA A 23 -7.70 11.88 -6.52
C ALA A 23 -6.52 12.20 -5.59
N MET A 24 -6.29 13.47 -5.27
CA MET A 24 -5.19 13.88 -4.40
C MET A 24 -5.47 13.58 -2.92
N VAL A 25 -6.72 13.68 -2.46
CA VAL A 25 -7.13 13.28 -1.09
C VAL A 25 -7.04 11.77 -0.92
N THR A 26 -7.45 10.99 -1.92
CA THR A 26 -7.30 9.53 -1.89
C THR A 26 -5.84 9.10 -1.99
N ALA A 27 -5.00 9.82 -2.75
CA ALA A 27 -3.56 9.62 -2.76
C ALA A 27 -2.90 9.90 -1.40
N ASP A 28 -3.35 10.94 -0.67
CA ASP A 28 -2.89 11.22 0.70
C ASP A 28 -3.26 10.12 1.69
N ALA A 29 -4.44 9.52 1.51
CA ALA A 29 -4.87 8.38 2.31
C ALA A 29 -4.05 7.12 1.97
N LEU A 30 -3.81 6.87 0.69
CA LEU A 30 -2.93 5.79 0.21
C LEU A 30 -1.50 5.95 0.75
N TYR A 31 -0.98 7.17 0.76
CA TYR A 31 0.33 7.47 1.33
C TYR A 31 0.43 7.11 2.81
N ARG A 32 -0.56 7.50 3.62
CA ARG A 32 -0.59 7.17 5.05
C ARG A 32 -0.67 5.66 5.28
N ALA A 33 -1.53 4.96 4.53
CA ALA A 33 -1.59 3.50 4.60
C ALA A 33 -0.27 2.82 4.18
N ALA A 34 0.40 3.34 3.15
CA ALA A 34 1.71 2.84 2.71
C ALA A 34 2.79 3.07 3.77
N LEU A 35 2.78 4.22 4.46
CA LEU A 35 3.67 4.51 5.58
C LEU A 35 3.49 3.51 6.71
N ASP A 36 2.25 3.30 7.15
CA ASP A 36 1.95 2.37 8.23
C ASP A 36 2.38 0.96 7.87
N THR A 37 2.09 0.52 6.63
CA THR A 37 2.48 -0.80 6.12
C THR A 37 3.99 -1.02 6.23
N TRP A 38 4.81 -0.15 5.64
CA TRP A 38 6.26 -0.39 5.66
C TRP A 38 6.84 -0.27 7.07
N HIS A 39 6.35 0.65 7.91
CA HIS A 39 6.80 0.81 9.30
C HIS A 39 6.51 -0.45 10.12
N HIS A 40 5.32 -1.04 9.99
CA HIS A 40 4.94 -2.23 10.73
C HIS A 40 5.70 -3.47 10.26
N HIS A 41 5.94 -3.61 8.96
CA HIS A 41 6.81 -4.65 8.40
C HIS A 41 8.27 -4.49 8.83
N GLU A 42 8.80 -3.26 8.89
CA GLU A 42 10.14 -2.99 9.43
C GLU A 42 10.21 -3.32 10.93
N ARG A 43 9.18 -2.99 11.70
CA ARG A 43 9.11 -3.36 13.11
C ARG A 43 9.10 -4.88 13.27
N LEU A 44 8.28 -5.60 12.51
CA LEU A 44 8.20 -7.05 12.57
C LEU A 44 9.54 -7.71 12.21
N SER A 45 10.22 -7.26 11.15
CA SER A 45 11.52 -7.80 10.74
C SER A 45 12.59 -7.64 11.82
N ARG A 46 12.58 -6.50 12.54
CA ARG A 46 13.48 -6.26 13.68
C ARG A 46 13.19 -7.13 14.89
N LEU A 47 11.95 -7.63 15.06
CA LEU A 47 11.57 -8.50 16.17
C LEU A 47 12.04 -9.94 15.96
N VAL A 48 12.09 -10.45 14.72
CA VAL A 48 12.48 -11.84 14.41
C VAL A 48 13.89 -12.19 14.91
N GLY A 49 14.78 -11.21 15.05
CA GLY A 49 16.14 -11.40 15.56
C GLY A 49 16.35 -11.15 17.05
N ARG A 50 15.29 -10.99 17.86
CA ARG A 50 15.39 -10.58 19.27
C ARG A 50 14.66 -11.56 20.19
N PRO A 51 15.07 -11.68 21.48
CA PRO A 51 14.25 -12.34 22.49
C PRO A 51 12.98 -11.52 22.72
N THR A 52 11.84 -12.12 22.42
CA THR A 52 10.52 -11.49 22.44
C THR A 52 9.54 -12.49 23.04
N ILE A 53 8.45 -11.98 23.61
CA ILE A 53 7.36 -12.83 24.09
C ILE A 53 6.41 -13.15 22.94
N GLU A 54 5.79 -14.33 22.94
CA GLU A 54 4.91 -14.78 21.86
C GLU A 54 3.79 -13.78 21.53
N ILE A 55 3.23 -13.13 22.56
CA ILE A 55 2.19 -12.12 22.37
C ILE A 55 2.69 -10.89 21.61
N GLU A 56 3.95 -10.49 21.78
CA GLU A 56 4.53 -9.36 21.04
C GLU A 56 4.66 -9.70 19.54
N HIS A 57 5.14 -10.91 19.23
CA HIS A 57 5.19 -11.40 17.84
C HIS A 57 3.81 -11.51 17.21
N ARG A 58 2.82 -11.99 17.97
CA ARG A 58 1.45 -12.11 17.49
C ARG A 58 0.86 -10.73 17.19
N VAL A 59 0.96 -9.79 18.12
CA VAL A 59 0.46 -8.42 17.92
C VAL A 59 1.16 -7.72 16.76
N ALA A 60 2.47 -7.89 16.60
CA ALA A 60 3.21 -7.30 15.47
C ALA A 60 2.71 -7.84 14.12
N ARG A 61 2.41 -9.14 14.01
CA ARG A 61 1.84 -9.75 12.80
C ARG A 61 0.40 -9.28 12.54
N GLU A 62 -0.43 -9.22 13.58
CA GLU A 62 -1.81 -8.72 13.48
C GLU A 62 -1.83 -7.27 12.96
N MET A 63 -0.89 -6.42 13.42
CA MET A 63 -0.75 -5.05 12.91
C MET A 63 -0.36 -4.99 11.43
N CYS A 64 0.60 -5.83 10.98
CA CYS A 64 0.93 -5.92 9.56
C CYS A 64 -0.32 -6.26 8.73
N SER A 65 -1.08 -7.29 9.12
CA SER A 65 -2.29 -7.70 8.41
C SER A 65 -3.31 -6.58 8.28
N LEU A 66 -3.55 -5.81 9.35
CA LEU A 66 -4.48 -4.68 9.33
C LEU A 66 -3.99 -3.55 8.39
N CYS A 67 -2.68 -3.28 8.38
CA CYS A 67 -2.10 -2.30 7.46
C CYS A 67 -2.19 -2.75 6.01
N ASP A 68 -1.95 -4.03 5.73
CA ASP A 68 -2.04 -4.62 4.39
C ASP A 68 -3.48 -4.54 3.83
N GLU A 69 -4.48 -4.81 4.68
CA GLU A 69 -5.90 -4.62 4.36
C GLU A 69 -6.22 -3.15 4.07
N ALA A 70 -5.83 -2.24 4.97
CA ALA A 70 -6.06 -0.80 4.79
C ALA A 70 -5.37 -0.25 3.53
N LEU A 71 -4.17 -0.74 3.21
CA LEU A 71 -3.46 -0.39 1.98
C LEU A 71 -4.24 -0.80 0.75
N GLY A 72 -4.84 -2.00 0.76
CA GLY A 72 -5.71 -2.49 -0.31
C GLY A 72 -6.93 -1.60 -0.53
N ASP A 73 -7.60 -1.20 0.55
CA ASP A 73 -8.78 -0.32 0.50
C ASP A 73 -8.43 1.07 -0.05
N MET A 74 -7.36 1.69 0.44
CA MET A 74 -6.93 3.01 -0.03
C MET A 74 -6.43 2.96 -1.48
N LEU A 75 -5.81 1.86 -1.89
CA LEU A 75 -5.37 1.64 -3.27
C LEU A 75 -6.57 1.61 -4.23
N ALA A 76 -7.61 0.86 -3.87
CA ALA A 76 -8.83 0.78 -4.65
C ALA A 76 -9.57 2.13 -4.73
N ALA A 77 -9.58 2.88 -3.62
CA ALA A 77 -10.16 4.23 -3.58
C ALA A 77 -9.43 5.19 -4.52
N TYR A 78 -8.09 5.20 -4.48
CA TYR A 78 -7.29 6.02 -5.39
C TYR A 78 -7.46 5.61 -6.85
N GLU A 79 -7.45 4.31 -7.16
CA GLU A 79 -7.65 3.82 -8.53
C GLU A 79 -9.00 4.27 -9.12
N LEU A 80 -10.05 4.26 -8.31
CA LEU A 80 -11.37 4.75 -8.71
C LEU A 80 -11.36 6.26 -8.97
N ALA A 81 -10.75 7.05 -8.09
CA ALA A 81 -10.69 8.50 -8.18
C ALA A 81 -9.81 8.98 -9.35
N ALA A 82 -8.67 8.33 -9.58
CA ALA A 82 -7.70 8.68 -10.62
C ALA A 82 -8.07 8.16 -12.02
N LYS A 83 -9.17 7.41 -12.16
CA LYS A 83 -9.51 6.69 -13.39
C LYS A 83 -9.72 7.64 -14.58
N GLY A 84 -8.90 7.47 -15.62
CA GLY A 84 -9.00 8.25 -16.86
C GLY A 84 -8.55 9.71 -16.71
N MET A 85 -7.90 10.04 -15.60
CA MET A 85 -7.32 11.36 -15.40
C MET A 85 -6.00 11.50 -16.12
N GLN A 86 -5.74 12.70 -16.62
CA GLN A 86 -4.47 13.10 -17.19
C GLN A 86 -4.29 14.60 -16.96
N PRO A 87 -3.94 15.01 -15.73
CA PRO A 87 -3.75 16.42 -15.41
C PRO A 87 -2.50 16.97 -16.13
N ASP A 88 -2.60 18.21 -16.60
CA ASP A 88 -1.51 18.93 -17.24
C ASP A 88 -0.93 20.00 -16.30
N GLY A 89 0.28 20.49 -16.59
CA GLY A 89 0.90 21.58 -15.84
C GLY A 89 1.50 21.16 -14.50
N ASP A 90 1.49 22.07 -13.53
CA ASP A 90 2.20 21.91 -12.24
C ASP A 90 1.66 20.74 -11.40
N GLU A 91 0.39 20.38 -11.60
CA GLU A 91 -0.28 19.28 -10.88
C GLU A 91 0.08 17.89 -11.42
N ALA A 92 0.66 17.83 -12.63
CA ALA A 92 1.07 16.58 -13.26
C ALA A 92 2.17 15.86 -12.46
N GLU A 93 3.11 16.60 -11.87
CA GLU A 93 4.19 15.99 -11.08
C GLU A 93 3.64 15.25 -9.84
N ALA A 94 2.77 15.89 -9.07
CA ALA A 94 2.16 15.30 -7.88
C ALA A 94 1.33 14.06 -8.23
N TRP A 95 0.57 14.13 -9.33
CA TRP A 95 -0.19 13.00 -9.86
C TRP A 95 0.70 11.83 -10.32
N HIS A 96 1.81 12.12 -11.02
CA HIS A 96 2.77 11.08 -11.42
C HIS A 96 3.42 10.39 -10.22
N LYS A 97 3.73 11.12 -9.14
CA LYS A 97 4.23 10.52 -7.90
C LYS A 97 3.14 9.69 -7.20
N ALA A 98 1.88 10.15 -7.19
CA ALA A 98 0.76 9.36 -6.68
C ALA A 98 0.59 8.04 -7.46
N ASN A 99 0.68 8.07 -8.79
CA ASN A 99 0.65 6.86 -9.63
C ASN A 99 1.84 5.93 -9.37
N SER A 100 3.02 6.48 -9.11
CA SER A 100 4.20 5.68 -8.75
C SER A 100 3.98 4.97 -7.41
N LEU A 101 3.39 5.66 -6.43
CA LEU A 101 2.99 5.09 -5.14
C LEU A 101 1.91 4.00 -5.30
N TRP A 102 0.91 4.23 -6.14
CA TRP A 102 -0.12 3.25 -6.47
C TRP A 102 0.46 1.97 -7.09
N LEU A 103 1.35 2.10 -8.07
CA LEU A 103 2.03 0.96 -8.70
C LEU A 103 2.87 0.16 -7.69
N ALA A 104 3.63 0.85 -6.84
CA ALA A 104 4.45 0.19 -5.81
C ALA A 104 3.58 -0.54 -4.77
N SER A 105 2.49 0.10 -4.32
CA SER A 105 1.53 -0.49 -3.37
C SER A 105 0.87 -1.75 -3.96
N ARG A 106 0.46 -1.69 -5.24
CA ARG A 106 -0.15 -2.81 -5.95
C ARG A 106 0.81 -3.98 -6.10
N GLU A 107 2.06 -3.71 -6.47
CA GLU A 107 3.07 -4.76 -6.61
C GLU A 107 3.39 -5.40 -5.26
N TYR A 108 3.51 -4.61 -4.19
CA TYR A 108 3.69 -5.13 -2.84
C TYR A 108 2.55 -6.08 -2.44
N LEU A 109 1.29 -5.64 -2.51
CA LEU A 109 0.13 -6.47 -2.13
C LEU A 109 0.05 -7.77 -2.95
N ARG A 110 0.42 -7.72 -4.23
CA ARG A 110 0.49 -8.91 -5.10
C ARG A 110 1.55 -9.90 -4.62
N ARG A 111 2.74 -9.43 -4.25
CA ARG A 111 3.83 -10.26 -3.72
C ARG A 111 3.47 -10.85 -2.36
N HIS A 112 2.94 -10.01 -1.48
CA HIS A 112 2.52 -10.39 -0.15
C HIS A 112 1.50 -11.54 -0.21
N THR A 113 0.44 -11.36 -1.01
CA THR A 113 -0.56 -12.40 -1.25
C THR A 113 0.04 -13.69 -1.81
N GLY A 114 1.04 -13.58 -2.70
CA GLY A 114 1.76 -14.73 -3.26
C GLY A 114 2.53 -15.51 -2.20
N CYS A 115 3.30 -14.81 -1.36
CA CYS A 115 4.07 -15.40 -0.27
C CYS A 115 3.18 -16.03 0.80
N ASP A 116 2.05 -15.40 1.10
CA ASP A 116 1.02 -15.93 2.00
C ASP A 116 0.44 -17.26 1.51
N GLN A 117 0.15 -17.36 0.21
CA GLN A 117 -0.34 -18.59 -0.41
C GLN A 117 0.71 -19.71 -0.42
N LEU A 118 1.98 -19.37 -0.66
CA LEU A 118 3.09 -20.33 -0.62
C LEU A 118 3.26 -20.88 0.81
N THR A 119 3.21 -20.01 1.82
CA THR A 119 3.35 -20.36 3.23
C THR A 119 2.20 -21.24 3.73
N ARG A 120 0.98 -21.12 3.20
CA ARG A 120 -0.14 -22.00 3.58
C ARG A 120 -0.01 -23.43 3.02
N ARG A 121 0.89 -23.69 2.08
CA ARG A 121 1.05 -24.98 1.38
C ARG A 121 2.20 -25.85 1.92
N ILE A 122 2.64 -25.62 3.17
CA ILE A 122 3.79 -26.30 3.85
C ILE A 122 3.50 -27.76 4.25
N GLY A 123 2.80 -28.53 3.39
CA GLY A 123 2.55 -29.96 3.63
C GLY A 123 3.71 -30.87 3.23
N SER A 124 4.48 -30.52 2.19
CA SER A 124 5.70 -31.24 1.78
C SER A 124 6.49 -30.44 0.74
N HIS A 125 7.29 -29.46 1.18
CA HIS A 125 8.13 -28.72 0.23
C HIS A 125 9.34 -29.53 -0.23
N SER A 126 9.46 -29.75 -1.55
CA SER A 126 10.72 -30.20 -2.14
C SER A 126 11.79 -29.12 -2.05
N ALA A 127 13.07 -29.48 -2.21
CA ALA A 127 14.16 -28.50 -2.23
C ALA A 127 13.92 -27.38 -3.27
N ASP A 128 13.36 -27.72 -4.44
CA ASP A 128 12.99 -26.74 -5.48
C ASP A 128 11.88 -25.78 -5.01
N GLN A 129 10.90 -26.27 -4.24
CA GLN A 129 9.84 -25.43 -3.70
C GLN A 129 10.37 -24.48 -2.63
N LEU A 130 11.28 -24.96 -1.76
CA LEU A 130 11.96 -24.09 -0.79
C LEU A 130 12.81 -23.01 -1.49
N GLY A 131 13.52 -23.38 -2.57
CA GLY A 131 14.26 -22.41 -3.38
C GLY A 131 13.37 -21.35 -4.02
N THR A 132 12.21 -21.77 -4.53
CA THR A 132 11.19 -20.84 -5.07
C THR A 132 10.66 -19.90 -3.99
N MET A 133 10.37 -20.42 -2.79
CA MET A 133 9.89 -19.59 -1.67
C MET A 133 10.90 -18.52 -1.28
N VAL A 134 12.19 -18.85 -1.21
CA VAL A 134 13.25 -17.87 -0.88
C VAL A 134 13.23 -16.71 -1.90
N VAL A 135 13.17 -17.03 -3.18
CA VAL A 135 13.14 -16.00 -4.25
C VAL A 135 11.89 -15.13 -4.14
N GLU A 136 10.72 -15.70 -3.86
CA GLU A 136 9.49 -14.92 -3.70
C GLU A 136 9.54 -14.01 -2.47
N PHE A 137 10.09 -14.47 -1.34
CA PHE A 137 10.29 -13.64 -0.16
C PHE A 137 11.30 -12.51 -0.40
N ASP A 138 12.39 -12.75 -1.15
CA ASP A 138 13.34 -11.69 -1.54
C ASP A 138 12.67 -10.62 -2.41
N LEU A 139 11.75 -11.04 -3.28
CA LEU A 139 10.98 -10.15 -4.14
C LEU A 139 9.92 -9.36 -3.36
N GLU A 140 9.29 -9.97 -2.36
CA GLU A 140 8.42 -9.27 -1.42
C GLU A 140 9.20 -8.23 -0.59
N ALA A 141 10.36 -8.59 -0.04
CA ALA A 141 11.21 -7.63 0.67
C ALA A 141 11.61 -6.45 -0.23
N SER A 142 11.92 -6.73 -1.50
CA SER A 142 12.25 -5.70 -2.50
C SER A 142 11.05 -4.79 -2.80
N SER A 143 9.83 -5.31 -2.82
CA SER A 143 8.63 -4.51 -3.07
C SER A 143 8.27 -3.61 -1.88
N VAL A 144 8.51 -4.04 -0.64
CA VAL A 144 8.40 -3.18 0.56
C VAL A 144 9.37 -2.00 0.48
N LEU A 145 10.62 -2.24 0.05
CA LEU A 145 11.60 -1.17 -0.13
C LEU A 145 11.18 -0.20 -1.25
N ALA A 146 10.65 -0.72 -2.36
CA ALA A 146 10.12 0.10 -3.44
C ALA A 146 8.92 0.96 -2.98
N LEU A 147 8.03 0.39 -2.17
CA LEU A 147 6.91 1.10 -1.54
C LEU A 147 7.39 2.27 -0.69
N LYS A 148 8.41 2.05 0.15
CA LYS A 148 9.04 3.10 0.95
C LYS A 148 9.60 4.23 0.07
N HIS A 149 10.37 3.91 -0.97
CA HIS A 149 10.93 4.93 -1.86
C HIS A 149 9.84 5.72 -2.59
N ALA A 150 8.76 5.05 -3.01
CA ALA A 150 7.64 5.70 -3.67
C ALA A 150 6.87 6.63 -2.70
N ALA A 151 6.65 6.21 -1.46
CA ALA A 151 6.04 7.03 -0.42
C ALA A 151 6.89 8.26 -0.10
N GLU A 152 8.20 8.10 0.05
CA GLU A 152 9.12 9.23 0.26
C GLU A 152 9.14 10.21 -0.92
N ALA A 153 9.09 9.69 -2.15
CA ALA A 153 9.03 10.52 -3.35
C ALA A 153 7.70 11.29 -3.45
N TYR A 154 6.58 10.66 -3.08
CA TYR A 154 5.28 11.31 -3.01
C TYR A 154 5.22 12.39 -1.93
N ARG A 155 5.74 12.13 -0.73
CA ARG A 155 5.79 13.15 0.35
C ARG A 155 6.45 14.45 -0.11
N ARG A 156 7.50 14.37 -0.95
CA ARG A 156 8.22 15.56 -1.44
C ARG A 156 7.34 16.49 -2.28
N THR A 157 6.26 15.99 -2.89
CA THR A 157 5.32 16.83 -3.66
C THR A 157 4.20 17.41 -2.79
N ARG A 158 4.09 17.01 -1.51
CA ARG A 158 3.03 17.41 -0.58
C ARG A 158 3.58 18.03 0.71
N PRO A 159 4.05 19.30 0.69
CA PRO A 159 4.50 19.98 1.90
C PRO A 159 3.31 20.16 2.86
N GLY A 160 3.33 19.45 4.00
CA GLY A 160 2.27 19.46 5.02
C GLY A 160 1.62 18.12 5.29
N LEU A 161 1.92 17.09 4.48
CA LEU A 161 1.49 15.72 4.73
C LEU A 161 2.47 15.07 5.72
N SER A 162 2.05 14.95 6.99
CA SER A 162 2.81 14.30 8.08
C SER A 162 2.29 12.91 8.38
#